data_AF-A0A2E2C8D2-F1
#
_entry.id   AF-A0A2E2C8D2-F1
#
_cell.length_a   1.000
_cell.length_b   1.000
_cell.length_c   1.000
_cell.angle_alpha   90.00
_cell.angle_beta   90.00
_cell.angle_gamma   90.00
#
_symmetry.space_group_name_H-M   'P 1'
#
loop_
_entity.id
_entity.type
_entity.pdbx_description
1 polymer ?
#
loop_
_entity_poly.entity_id
_entity_poly.type
_entity_poly.pdbx_seq_one_letter_code
_entity_poly.pdbx_strand_id
1 'polypeptide(L)'
;MSTPASVYDEAVKIYEGGDIEKAVEKLNEVLAMDENYTLAHSAIAVYYQKLGKFDEAIAHATKVTELEPDDHFSYLQLSVICQRCGRIQEAEDALAKAHSMGQR
;
A
#
# COMPACT_ATOMS: atom_id res chain seq x y z
N MET A 1 3.43 -12.73 22.60
CA MET A 1 2.65 -12.90 21.36
C MET A 1 3.11 -11.81 20.42
N SER A 2 3.49 -12.16 19.19
CA SER A 2 3.83 -11.14 18.18
C SER A 2 2.57 -10.36 17.84
N THR A 3 2.64 -9.03 17.88
CA THR A 3 1.53 -8.15 17.50
C THR A 3 1.63 -7.82 16.01
N PRO A 4 0.52 -7.45 15.33
CA PRO A 4 0.56 -6.99 13.95
C PRO A 4 1.61 -5.90 13.71
N ALA A 5 1.70 -4.94 14.64
CA ALA A 5 2.69 -3.87 14.59
C ALA A 5 4.15 -4.36 14.73
N SER A 6 4.40 -5.38 15.57
CA SER A 6 5.74 -5.97 15.71
C SER A 6 6.16 -6.69 14.44
N VAL A 7 5.25 -7.48 13.83
CA VAL A 7 5.53 -8.20 12.59
C VAL A 7 5.70 -7.23 11.42
N TYR A 8 4.98 -6.11 11.42
CA TYR A 8 5.17 -5.02 10.46
C TYR A 8 6.58 -4.40 10.55
N ASP A 9 7.06 -4.10 11.76
CA ASP A 9 8.43 -3.59 11.96
C ASP A 9 9.49 -4.59 11.47
N GLU A 10 9.29 -5.89 11.71
CA GLU A 10 10.14 -6.94 11.16
C GLU A 10 10.13 -6.95 9.62
N ALA A 11 8.96 -6.80 9.01
CA ALA A 11 8.84 -6.72 7.55
C ALA A 11 9.62 -5.54 6.97
N VAL A 12 9.52 -4.37 7.59
CA VAL A 12 10.26 -3.17 7.17
C VAL A 12 11.76 -3.39 7.25
N LYS A 13 12.27 -3.99 8.34
CA LYS A 13 13.70 -4.32 8.48
C LYS A 13 14.18 -5.30 7.41
N ILE A 14 13.38 -6.29 7.06
CA ILE A 14 13.71 -7.25 6.00
C ILE A 14 13.78 -6.54 4.64
N TYR A 15 12.83 -5.63 4.37
CA TYR A 15 12.85 -4.81 3.17
C TYR A 15 14.08 -3.89 3.11
N GLU A 16 14.49 -3.29 4.23
CA GLU A 16 15.74 -2.51 4.33
C GLU A 16 16.98 -3.37 4.07
N GLY A 17 16.92 -4.67 4.41
CA GLY A 17 17.93 -5.67 4.06
C GLY A 17 17.98 -6.04 2.58
N GLY A 18 17.01 -5.60 1.78
CA GLY A 18 16.91 -5.85 0.33
C GLY A 18 16.00 -7.01 -0.08
N ASP A 19 15.50 -7.79 0.88
CA ASP A 19 14.64 -8.95 0.63
C ASP A 19 13.15 -8.55 0.55
N ILE A 20 12.76 -7.91 -0.55
CA ILE A 20 11.40 -7.38 -0.73
C ILE A 20 10.35 -8.50 -0.68
N GLU A 21 10.63 -9.67 -1.25
CA GLU A 21 9.69 -10.80 -1.27
C GLU A 21 9.36 -11.29 0.14
N LYS A 22 10.39 -11.47 0.96
CA LYS A 22 10.24 -11.93 2.35
C LYS A 22 9.57 -10.87 3.24
N ALA A 23 9.79 -9.59 2.95
CA ALA A 23 9.07 -8.50 3.60
C ALA A 23 7.56 -8.58 3.30
N VAL A 24 7.19 -8.86 2.04
CA VAL A 24 5.78 -9.06 1.66
C VAL A 24 5.18 -10.28 2.34
N GLU A 25 5.92 -11.39 2.49
CA GLU A 25 5.45 -12.55 3.26
C GLU A 25 5.12 -12.16 4.71
N LYS A 26 5.99 -11.40 5.37
CA LYS A 26 5.75 -10.89 6.73
C LYS A 26 4.54 -9.96 6.80
N LEU A 27 4.36 -9.07 5.82
CA LEU A 27 3.18 -8.22 5.75
C LEU A 27 1.89 -9.02 5.53
N ASN A 28 1.93 -10.13 4.80
CA ASN A 28 0.78 -11.03 4.70
C ASN A 28 0.46 -11.70 6.04
N GLU A 29 1.45 -11.99 6.88
CA GLU A 29 1.20 -12.44 8.26
C GLU A 29 0.52 -11.35 9.09
N VAL A 30 0.90 -10.07 8.91
CA VAL A 30 0.20 -8.93 9.54
C VAL A 30 -1.27 -8.93 9.11
N LEU A 31 -1.53 -9.06 7.80
CA LEU A 31 -2.89 -9.11 7.26
C LEU A 31 -3.69 -10.35 7.70
N ALA A 32 -3.02 -11.46 7.99
CA ALA A 32 -3.67 -12.64 8.56
C ALA A 32 -4.09 -12.43 10.03
N MET A 33 -3.44 -11.52 10.75
CA MET A 33 -3.82 -11.12 12.11
C MET A 33 -4.84 -9.99 12.11
N ASP A 34 -4.70 -9.04 11.18
CA ASP A 34 -5.58 -7.90 10.99
C ASP A 34 -5.72 -7.59 9.50
N GLU A 35 -6.80 -8.08 8.90
CA GLU A 35 -7.07 -7.94 7.46
C GLU A 35 -7.27 -6.48 7.02
N ASN A 36 -7.54 -5.57 7.96
CA ASN A 36 -7.80 -4.16 7.70
C ASN A 36 -6.62 -3.28 8.12
N TYR A 37 -5.43 -3.87 8.32
CA TYR A 37 -4.25 -3.12 8.71
C TYR A 37 -3.74 -2.26 7.53
N THR A 38 -4.21 -1.02 7.44
CA THR A 38 -3.98 -0.12 6.30
C THR A 38 -2.50 0.05 5.97
N LEU A 39 -1.64 0.21 6.99
CA LEU A 39 -0.19 0.36 6.80
C LEU A 39 0.44 -0.87 6.10
N ALA A 40 -0.06 -2.07 6.36
CA ALA A 40 0.45 -3.28 5.70
C ALA A 40 0.04 -3.30 4.22
N HIS A 41 -1.22 -2.97 3.90
CA HIS A 41 -1.63 -2.82 2.49
C HIS A 41 -0.81 -1.74 1.77
N SER A 42 -0.59 -0.59 2.41
CA SER A 42 0.26 0.48 1.89
C SER A 42 1.68 0.00 1.61
N ALA A 43 2.29 -0.74 2.54
CA ALA A 43 3.65 -1.26 2.37
C ALA A 43 3.72 -2.34 1.28
N ILE A 44 2.77 -3.29 1.24
CA ILE A 44 2.69 -4.31 0.18
C ILE A 44 2.55 -3.65 -1.19
N ALA A 45 1.72 -2.62 -1.33
CA ALA A 45 1.55 -1.90 -2.59
C ALA A 45 2.88 -1.32 -3.10
N VAL A 46 3.65 -0.66 -2.22
CA VAL A 46 4.97 -0.12 -2.55
C VAL A 46 5.96 -1.24 -2.91
N TYR A 47 5.92 -2.36 -2.19
CA TYR A 47 6.85 -3.47 -2.38
C TYR A 47 6.58 -4.22 -3.68
N TYR A 48 5.31 -4.51 -3.99
CA TYR A 48 4.93 -5.09 -5.27
C TYR A 48 5.24 -4.16 -6.45
N GLN A 49 5.03 -2.85 -6.29
CA GLN A 49 5.44 -1.89 -7.32
C GLN A 49 6.95 -2.00 -7.60
N LYS A 50 7.78 -2.18 -6.57
CA LYS A 50 9.24 -2.37 -6.74
C LYS A 50 9.61 -3.70 -7.37
N LEU A 51 8.82 -4.74 -7.12
CA LEU A 51 8.97 -6.06 -7.75
C LEU A 51 8.45 -6.10 -9.21
N GLY A 52 7.88 -5.01 -9.72
CA GLY A 52 7.26 -4.97 -11.06
C GLY A 52 5.87 -5.62 -11.11
N LYS A 53 5.32 -6.00 -9.97
CA LYS A 53 4.00 -6.61 -9.80
C LYS A 53 2.93 -5.54 -9.72
N PHE A 54 2.70 -4.89 -10.85
CA PHE A 54 1.91 -3.66 -10.91
C PHE A 54 0.43 -3.86 -10.59
N ASP A 55 -0.21 -4.91 -11.09
CA ASP A 55 -1.62 -5.18 -10.80
C ASP A 55 -1.86 -5.50 -9.32
N GLU A 56 -0.98 -6.30 -8.70
CA GLU A 56 -1.02 -6.59 -7.26
C GLU A 56 -0.79 -5.30 -6.43
N ALA A 57 0.14 -4.45 -6.86
CA ALA A 57 0.42 -3.18 -6.19
C ALA A 57 -0.80 -2.25 -6.17
N ILE A 58 -1.48 -2.12 -7.32
CA ILE A 58 -2.66 -1.26 -7.46
C ILE A 58 -3.84 -1.84 -6.66
N ALA A 59 -4.01 -3.16 -6.65
CA ALA A 59 -5.06 -3.80 -5.87
C ALA A 59 -4.92 -3.47 -4.37
N HIS A 60 -3.71 -3.57 -3.81
CA HIS A 60 -3.47 -3.22 -2.41
C HIS A 60 -3.58 -1.72 -2.14
N ALA A 61 -3.11 -0.86 -3.04
CA ALA A 61 -3.28 0.58 -2.90
C ALA A 61 -4.76 1.00 -2.97
N THR A 62 -5.57 0.31 -3.77
CA THR A 62 -7.02 0.52 -3.85
C THR A 62 -7.67 0.12 -2.53
N LYS A 63 -7.24 -1.00 -1.94
CA LYS A 63 -7.75 -1.44 -0.63
C LYS A 63 -7.51 -0.41 0.47
N VAL A 64 -6.37 0.28 0.44
CA VAL A 64 -6.08 1.40 1.36
C VAL A 64 -7.13 2.51 1.22
N THR A 65 -7.49 2.91 0.00
CA THR A 65 -8.55 3.89 -0.24
C THR A 65 -9.96 3.42 0.14
N GLU A 66 -10.21 2.10 0.13
CA GLU A 66 -11.47 1.53 0.60
C GLU A 66 -11.56 1.51 2.14
N LEU A 67 -10.42 1.31 2.82
CA LEU A 67 -10.32 1.31 4.28
C LEU A 67 -10.35 2.73 4.85
N GLU A 68 -9.70 3.68 4.19
CA GLU A 68 -9.66 5.08 4.58
C GLU A 68 -10.23 5.98 3.46
N PRO A 69 -11.56 5.92 3.20
CA PRO A 69 -12.18 6.61 2.08
C PRO A 69 -12.22 8.13 2.26
N ASP A 70 -12.04 8.65 3.47
CA ASP A 70 -11.97 10.09 3.78
C ASP A 70 -10.52 10.61 3.90
N ASP A 71 -9.52 9.74 3.79
CA ASP A 71 -8.12 10.13 3.92
C ASP A 71 -7.52 10.57 2.57
N HIS A 72 -7.17 11.84 2.47
CA HIS A 72 -6.53 12.41 1.28
C HIS A 72 -5.22 11.67 0.92
N PHE A 73 -4.43 11.27 1.93
CA PHE A 73 -3.12 10.67 1.71
C PHE A 73 -3.22 9.28 1.05
N SER A 74 -4.28 8.54 1.36
CA SER A 74 -4.58 7.23 0.77
C SER A 74 -4.77 7.32 -0.75
N TYR A 75 -5.55 8.29 -1.22
CA TYR A 75 -5.74 8.51 -2.66
C TYR A 75 -4.48 9.07 -3.33
N LEU A 76 -3.71 9.90 -2.63
CA LEU A 76 -2.41 10.36 -3.12
C LEU A 76 -1.46 9.17 -3.30
N GLN A 77 -1.41 8.26 -2.34
CA GLN A 77 -0.59 7.05 -2.42
C GLN A 77 -1.00 6.17 -3.61
N LEU A 78 -2.30 5.93 -3.80
CA LEU A 78 -2.82 5.21 -4.97
C LEU A 78 -2.38 5.88 -6.27
N SER A 79 -2.49 7.20 -6.38
CA SER A 79 -2.06 7.93 -7.58
C SER A 79 -0.57 7.76 -7.88
N VAL A 80 0.28 7.75 -6.85
CA VAL A 80 1.73 7.55 -7.00
C VAL A 80 2.03 6.12 -7.43
N ILE A 81 1.37 5.12 -6.83
CA ILE A 81 1.53 3.72 -7.23
C ILE A 81 1.11 3.53 -8.68
N CYS A 82 -0.06 4.02 -9.08
CA CYS A 82 -0.55 3.93 -10.45
C CYS A 82 0.41 4.59 -11.47
N GLN A 83 0.95 5.78 -11.17
CA GLN A 83 1.96 6.44 -12.03
C GLN A 83 3.20 5.57 -12.20
N ARG A 84 3.72 5.01 -11.10
CA ARG A 84 4.93 4.18 -11.11
C ARG A 84 4.69 2.81 -11.79
N CYS A 85 3.45 2.38 -11.88
CA CYS A 85 3.00 1.21 -12.62
C CYS A 85 2.69 1.49 -14.11
N GLY A 86 2.78 2.76 -14.55
CA GLY A 86 2.44 3.16 -15.91
C GLY A 86 0.93 3.29 -16.19
N ARG A 87 0.09 3.15 -15.16
CA ARG A 87 -1.37 3.27 -15.25
C ARG A 87 -1.79 4.72 -15.04
N ILE A 88 -1.41 5.56 -16.01
CA ILE A 88 -1.54 7.03 -15.92
C ILE A 88 -2.98 7.47 -15.70
N GLN A 89 -3.94 6.85 -16.39
CA GLN A 89 -5.35 7.24 -16.28
C GLN A 89 -5.92 6.97 -14.87
N GLU A 90 -5.60 5.83 -14.27
CA GLU A 90 -6.01 5.51 -12.89
C GLU A 90 -5.32 6.43 -11.87
N ALA A 91 -4.10 6.86 -12.16
CA ALA A 91 -3.43 7.82 -11.32
C ALA A 91 -4.09 9.20 -11.33
N GLU A 92 -4.50 9.68 -12.51
CA GLU A 92 -5.20 10.97 -12.62
C GLU A 92 -6.55 10.94 -11.90
N ASP A 93 -7.30 9.83 -12.00
CA ASP A 93 -8.56 9.65 -11.24
C ASP A 93 -8.33 9.67 -9.73
N ALA A 94 -7.34 8.91 -9.25
CA ALA A 94 -6.99 8.88 -7.83
C ALA A 94 -6.51 10.25 -7.33
N LEU A 95 -5.71 10.96 -8.11
CA LEU A 95 -5.23 12.31 -7.76
C LEU A 95 -6.38 13.33 -7.73
N ALA A 96 -7.32 13.24 -8.67
CA ALA A 96 -8.50 14.11 -8.70
C ALA A 96 -9.38 13.87 -7.46
N LYS A 97 -9.58 12.61 -7.06
CA LYS A 97 -10.26 12.26 -5.81
C LYS A 97 -9.54 12.81 -4.60
N ALA A 98 -8.22 12.61 -4.51
CA ALA A 98 -7.41 13.18 -3.44
C ALA A 98 -7.66 14.69 -3.33
N HIS A 99 -7.47 15.43 -4.43
CA HIS A 99 -7.63 16.88 -4.42
C HIS A 99 -9.03 17.34 -4.00
N SER A 100 -10.08 16.61 -4.41
CA SER A 100 -11.45 16.92 -4.02
C SER A 100 -11.70 16.76 -2.51
N MET A 101 -11.01 15.84 -1.84
CA MET A 101 -11.16 15.61 -0.40
C MET A 101 -10.33 16.55 0.46
N GLY A 102 -9.15 16.97 0.00
CA GLY A 102 -8.31 17.94 0.70
C GLY A 102 -8.86 19.38 0.69
N GLN A 103 -9.93 19.65 -0.07
CA GLN A 103 -10.59 20.96 -0.17
C GLN A 103 -11.87 21.09 0.67
N ARG A 104 -12.16 20.14 1.55
CA ARG A 104 -13.27 20.24 2.52
C ARG A 104 -12.83 20.84 3.84
#